data_AF-A0A8E6B8W8-F1
#
_entry.id   AF-A0A8E6B8W8-F1
#
_cell.length_a   1.000
_cell.length_b   1.000
_cell.length_c   1.000
_cell.angle_alpha   90.00
_cell.angle_beta   90.00
_cell.angle_gamma   90.00
#
_symmetry.space_group_name_H-M   'P 1'
#
loop_
_entity.id
_entity.type
_entity.pdbx_description
1 polymer ?
#
loop_
_entity_poly.entity_id
_entity_poly.type
_entity_poly.pdbx_seq_one_letter_code
_entity_poly.pdbx_strand_id
1 'polypeptide(L)'
;MKISNRKVWVFIPVLVMVAGTVLAQNPNKPAKAEEKKGPVNSDIAIWEKLKESRKQYQRSLLELRDYYNAISDFERAKWAEDELLQLHRITKFAYRLDLDVPVPTLQPKLNQRGANELFRDAMGYKDKGFGNDYIDNQRRAEILFQQLLERYPESDKIADAAYQLGDIYEKYRPTAQPRRAAMYFERCFQWNKTTNLDARLRAAHLYDKVLNDRTKAAELYREVANHDTDPAHVKEAERRLADFAGKRN
;
A
#
# COMPACT_ATOMS: atom_id res chain seq x y z
N MET A 1 2.80 -49.58 49.69
CA MET A 1 3.43 -50.84 49.24
C MET A 1 3.58 -50.81 47.72
N LYS A 2 4.81 -51.02 47.25
CA LYS A 2 5.26 -51.23 45.85
C LYS A 2 5.27 -50.05 44.85
N ILE A 3 6.46 -49.44 44.82
CA ILE A 3 7.19 -48.99 43.62
C ILE A 3 7.40 -50.18 42.66
N SER A 4 7.27 -49.99 41.35
CA SER A 4 7.86 -50.87 40.32
C SER A 4 7.89 -50.14 38.96
N ASN A 5 9.00 -49.54 38.55
CA ASN A 5 10.14 -50.09 37.78
C ASN A 5 9.89 -50.40 36.29
N ARG A 6 10.48 -49.53 35.45
CA ARG A 6 11.29 -49.74 34.23
C ARG A 6 11.03 -50.98 33.37
N LYS A 7 10.92 -50.76 32.04
CA LYS A 7 11.80 -51.43 31.05
C LYS A 7 12.12 -50.51 29.86
N VAL A 8 13.41 -50.20 29.75
CA VAL A 8 14.10 -49.72 28.56
C VAL A 8 14.17 -50.88 27.57
N TRP A 9 13.91 -50.63 26.28
CA TRP A 9 14.33 -51.52 25.20
C TRP A 9 15.14 -50.74 24.18
N VAL A 10 16.40 -51.14 24.10
CA VAL A 10 17.38 -50.83 23.07
C VAL A 10 17.07 -51.73 21.88
N PHE A 11 16.99 -51.17 20.67
CA PHE A 11 17.08 -51.92 19.42
C PHE A 11 17.85 -51.11 18.37
N ILE A 12 19.01 -51.65 17.99
CA ILE A 12 19.85 -51.35 16.81
C ILE A 12 20.45 -52.71 16.42
N PRO A 13 20.78 -53.05 15.15
CA PRO A 13 20.34 -52.56 13.84
C PRO A 13 19.86 -53.70 12.91
N VAL A 14 19.23 -53.36 11.77
CA VAL A 14 19.35 -54.18 10.55
C VAL A 14 19.83 -53.28 9.41
N LEU A 15 21.00 -53.65 8.91
CA LEU A 15 21.74 -53.06 7.81
C LEU A 15 21.12 -53.55 6.49
N VAL A 16 20.51 -52.65 5.71
CA VAL A 16 20.18 -52.91 4.30
C VAL A 16 21.03 -51.97 3.46
N MET A 17 22.04 -52.53 2.79
CA MET A 17 22.77 -51.86 1.72
C MET A 17 21.85 -51.70 0.51
N VAL A 18 21.58 -50.46 0.13
CA VAL A 18 21.18 -50.12 -1.25
C VAL A 18 22.27 -49.20 -1.80
N ALA A 19 22.98 -49.71 -2.79
CA ALA A 19 23.91 -48.95 -3.60
C ALA A 19 23.13 -47.89 -4.40
N GLY A 20 23.33 -46.63 -4.04
CA GLY A 20 22.81 -45.47 -4.77
C GLY A 20 23.97 -44.53 -5.07
N THR A 21 24.25 -44.33 -6.36
CA THR A 21 25.27 -43.47 -6.93
C THR A 21 25.33 -42.09 -6.31
N VAL A 22 26.50 -41.71 -5.80
CA VAL A 22 26.84 -40.35 -5.37
C VAL A 22 26.94 -39.45 -6.61
N LEU A 23 25.93 -38.62 -6.83
CA LEU A 23 26.04 -37.40 -7.63
C LEU A 23 26.08 -36.23 -6.65
N ALA A 24 27.26 -35.64 -6.53
CA ALA A 24 27.51 -34.43 -5.75
C ALA A 24 26.62 -33.29 -6.26
N GLN A 25 25.60 -32.92 -5.49
CA GLN A 25 24.87 -31.68 -5.69
C GLN A 25 25.40 -30.64 -4.71
N ASN A 26 26.04 -29.64 -5.30
CA ASN A 26 26.62 -28.48 -4.65
C ASN A 26 25.48 -27.64 -3.99
N PRO A 27 25.45 -27.41 -2.67
CA PRO A 27 24.35 -26.70 -2.02
C PRO A 27 24.64 -25.20 -2.01
N ASN A 28 24.64 -24.55 -3.18
CA ASN A 28 24.58 -23.09 -3.23
C ASN A 28 24.18 -22.57 -4.62
N LYS A 29 22.87 -22.51 -4.86
CA LYS A 29 22.26 -21.60 -5.83
C LYS A 29 20.79 -21.41 -5.44
N PRO A 30 20.35 -20.23 -4.96
CA PRO A 30 18.93 -19.99 -4.80
C PRO A 30 18.30 -19.99 -6.19
N ALA A 31 17.44 -20.96 -6.45
CA ALA A 31 16.61 -20.99 -7.64
C ALA A 31 15.76 -19.71 -7.65
N LYS A 32 15.96 -18.87 -8.67
CA LYS A 32 15.01 -17.82 -9.03
C LYS A 32 13.66 -18.51 -9.25
N ALA A 33 12.72 -18.29 -8.34
CA ALA A 33 11.34 -18.66 -8.56
C ALA A 33 10.84 -17.84 -9.74
N GLU A 34 10.72 -18.49 -10.90
CA GLU A 34 9.99 -17.93 -12.03
C GLU A 34 8.52 -17.82 -11.61
N GLU A 35 8.06 -16.59 -11.35
CA GLU A 35 6.64 -16.28 -11.22
C GLU A 35 5.93 -16.73 -12.49
N LYS A 36 5.19 -17.84 -12.40
CA LYS A 36 4.23 -18.25 -13.44
C LYS A 36 3.16 -17.17 -13.54
N LYS A 37 3.32 -16.25 -14.47
CA LYS A 37 2.30 -15.25 -14.82
C LYS A 37 1.08 -15.99 -15.38
N GLY A 38 0.00 -16.05 -14.59
CA GLY A 38 -1.30 -16.51 -15.07
C GLY A 38 -1.82 -15.61 -16.21
N PRO A 39 -2.87 -16.03 -16.93
CA PRO A 39 -3.43 -15.24 -18.02
C PRO A 39 -3.93 -13.89 -17.48
N VAL A 40 -3.33 -12.80 -17.98
CA VAL A 40 -3.47 -11.41 -17.51
C VAL A 40 -4.93 -10.92 -17.44
N ASN A 41 -5.82 -11.50 -18.24
CA ASN A 41 -7.23 -11.09 -18.25
C ASN A 41 -8.08 -11.79 -17.17
N SER A 42 -7.61 -12.91 -16.62
CA SER A 42 -8.37 -13.67 -15.61
C SER A 42 -8.34 -13.03 -14.23
N ASP A 43 -7.22 -12.39 -13.86
CA ASP A 43 -7.08 -11.78 -12.54
C ASP A 43 -7.75 -10.40 -12.44
N ILE A 44 -7.84 -9.65 -13.54
CA ILE A 44 -8.60 -8.39 -13.61
C ILE A 44 -10.06 -8.66 -13.27
N ALA A 45 -10.68 -9.65 -13.93
CA ALA A 45 -12.08 -10.01 -13.66
C ALA A 45 -12.31 -10.44 -12.20
N ILE A 46 -11.37 -11.19 -11.60
CA ILE A 46 -11.44 -11.59 -10.19
C ILE A 46 -11.32 -10.36 -9.27
N TRP A 47 -10.40 -9.45 -9.56
CA TRP A 47 -10.20 -8.23 -8.79
C TRP A 47 -11.39 -7.28 -8.87
N GLU A 48 -11.95 -7.08 -10.06
CA GLU A 48 -13.16 -6.28 -10.27
C GLU A 48 -14.34 -6.87 -9.51
N LYS A 49 -14.52 -8.20 -9.61
CA LYS A 49 -15.54 -8.92 -8.83
C LYS A 49 -15.33 -8.71 -7.32
N LEU A 50 -14.11 -8.80 -6.81
CA LEU A 50 -13.81 -8.55 -5.40
C LEU A 50 -14.17 -7.13 -4.98
N LYS A 51 -13.84 -6.12 -5.80
CA LYS A 51 -14.21 -4.72 -5.54
C LYS A 51 -15.71 -4.54 -5.50
N GLU A 52 -16.41 -5.11 -6.46
CA GLU A 52 -17.85 -5.01 -6.54
C GLU A 52 -18.52 -5.72 -5.35
N SER A 53 -18.08 -6.93 -4.98
CA SER A 53 -18.58 -7.63 -3.80
C SER A 53 -18.37 -6.82 -2.51
N ARG A 54 -17.24 -6.13 -2.36
CA ARG A 54 -17.00 -5.23 -1.20
C ARG A 54 -17.96 -4.04 -1.20
N LYS A 55 -18.22 -3.43 -2.35
CA LYS A 55 -19.19 -2.33 -2.49
C LYS A 55 -20.60 -2.81 -2.14
N GLN A 56 -21.00 -3.97 -2.64
CA GLN A 56 -22.30 -4.57 -2.36
C GLN A 56 -22.47 -4.88 -0.87
N TYR A 57 -21.47 -5.53 -0.26
CA TYR A 57 -21.49 -5.82 1.16
C TYR A 57 -21.60 -4.55 2.03
N GLN A 58 -20.82 -3.52 1.70
CA GLN A 58 -20.93 -2.21 2.35
C GLN A 58 -22.34 -1.61 2.23
N ARG A 59 -22.96 -1.67 1.04
CA ARG A 59 -24.33 -1.18 0.83
C ARG A 59 -25.33 -1.94 1.67
N SER A 60 -25.25 -3.27 1.69
CA SER A 60 -26.15 -4.11 2.49
C SER A 60 -26.05 -3.81 3.98
N LEU A 61 -24.84 -3.57 4.50
CA LEU A 61 -24.68 -3.19 5.91
C LEU A 61 -25.25 -1.80 6.22
N LEU A 62 -25.12 -0.83 5.30
CA LEU A 62 -25.75 0.49 5.44
C LEU A 62 -27.28 0.37 5.46
N GLU A 63 -27.85 -0.41 4.54
CA GLU A 63 -29.29 -0.68 4.48
C GLU A 63 -29.80 -1.37 5.76
N LEU A 64 -29.06 -2.36 6.28
CA LEU A 64 -29.39 -3.01 7.55
C LEU A 64 -29.37 -2.03 8.73
N ARG A 65 -28.33 -1.20 8.82
CA ARG A 65 -28.22 -0.17 9.87
C ARG A 65 -29.41 0.79 9.81
N ASP A 66 -29.74 1.28 8.62
CA ASP A 66 -30.82 2.25 8.43
C ASP A 66 -32.20 1.62 8.72
N TYR A 67 -32.42 0.36 8.34
CA TYR A 67 -33.61 -0.40 8.69
C TYR A 67 -33.76 -0.57 10.21
N TYR A 68 -32.71 -1.01 10.91
CA TYR A 68 -32.74 -1.20 12.36
C TYR A 68 -32.94 0.10 13.13
N ASN A 69 -32.34 1.20 12.65
CA ASN A 69 -32.60 2.54 13.18
C ASN A 69 -34.08 2.95 13.02
N ALA A 70 -34.69 2.66 11.86
CA ALA A 70 -36.09 2.99 11.60
C ALA A 70 -37.07 2.26 12.54
N ILE A 71 -36.76 1.01 12.91
CA ILE A 71 -37.56 0.23 13.88
C ILE A 71 -37.12 0.41 15.34
N SER A 72 -36.19 1.33 15.61
CA SER A 72 -35.61 1.59 16.94
C SER A 72 -34.94 0.38 17.60
N ASP A 73 -34.44 -0.57 16.79
CA ASP A 73 -33.59 -1.69 17.24
C ASP A 73 -32.13 -1.23 17.25
N PHE A 74 -31.77 -0.48 18.28
CA PHE A 74 -30.44 0.14 18.38
C PHE A 74 -29.31 -0.88 18.55
N GLU A 75 -29.59 -2.07 19.09
CA GLU A 75 -28.58 -3.11 19.28
C GLU A 75 -28.09 -3.63 17.93
N ARG A 76 -29.01 -4.03 17.04
CA ARG A 76 -28.65 -4.54 15.71
C ARG A 76 -28.14 -3.45 14.79
N ALA A 77 -28.67 -2.22 14.91
CA ALA A 77 -28.11 -1.08 14.21
C ALA A 77 -26.63 -0.87 14.57
N LYS A 78 -26.30 -0.97 15.86
CA LYS A 78 -24.92 -0.88 16.36
C LYS A 78 -24.06 -2.02 15.82
N TRP A 79 -24.55 -3.26 15.76
CA TRP A 79 -23.78 -4.37 15.19
C TRP A 79 -23.44 -4.13 13.71
N ALA A 80 -24.40 -3.67 12.91
CA ALA A 80 -24.17 -3.32 11.51
C ALA A 80 -23.16 -2.17 11.37
N GLU A 81 -23.20 -1.18 12.27
CA GLU A 81 -22.23 -0.08 12.31
C GLU A 81 -20.82 -0.55 12.70
N ASP A 82 -20.69 -1.39 13.73
CA ASP A 82 -19.42 -1.96 14.17
C ASP A 82 -18.80 -2.82 13.05
N GLU A 83 -19.61 -3.58 12.32
CA GLU A 83 -19.19 -4.39 11.16
C GLU A 83 -18.76 -3.52 9.97
N LEU A 84 -19.49 -2.44 9.67
CA LEU A 84 -19.07 -1.43 8.70
C LEU A 84 -17.71 -0.84 9.06
N LEU A 85 -17.55 -0.43 10.30
CA LEU A 85 -16.31 0.18 10.78
C LEU A 85 -15.13 -0.81 10.68
N GLN A 86 -15.35 -2.10 10.99
CA GLN A 86 -14.36 -3.15 10.75
C GLN A 86 -14.02 -3.30 9.26
N LEU A 87 -15.02 -3.32 8.37
CA LEU A 87 -14.81 -3.38 6.92
C LEU A 87 -13.92 -2.22 6.44
N HIS A 88 -14.07 -1.02 7.01
CA HIS A 88 -13.26 0.14 6.67
C HIS A 88 -11.84 0.06 7.26
N ARG A 89 -11.69 -0.52 8.46
CA ARG A 89 -10.39 -0.74 9.11
C ARG A 89 -9.53 -1.81 8.44
N ILE A 90 -10.14 -2.80 7.76
CA ILE A 90 -9.40 -3.83 7.04
C ILE A 90 -8.55 -3.20 5.93
N THR A 91 -7.25 -3.51 5.93
CA THR A 91 -6.32 -3.12 4.88
C THR A 91 -6.71 -3.76 3.56
N LYS A 92 -6.98 -2.92 2.57
CA LYS A 92 -7.27 -3.32 1.20
C LYS A 92 -5.97 -3.17 0.40
N PHE A 93 -5.39 -4.29 0.00
CA PHE A 93 -4.19 -4.30 -0.81
C PHE A 93 -4.52 -3.97 -2.27
N ALA A 94 -3.66 -3.17 -2.89
CA ALA A 94 -3.70 -2.92 -4.33
C ALA A 94 -3.01 -4.08 -5.07
N TYR A 95 -3.77 -5.14 -5.36
CA TYR A 95 -3.29 -6.28 -6.16
C TYR A 95 -2.90 -5.87 -7.60
N ARG A 96 -3.57 -4.84 -8.12
CA ARG A 96 -3.31 -4.18 -9.40
C ARG A 96 -3.18 -2.68 -9.15
N LEU A 97 -1.95 -2.21 -9.09
CA LEU A 97 -1.64 -0.81 -8.76
C LEU A 97 -2.02 0.15 -9.90
N ASP A 98 -1.95 -0.33 -11.13
CA ASP A 98 -2.34 0.35 -12.37
C ASP A 98 -3.82 0.72 -12.41
N LEU A 99 -4.69 -0.06 -11.78
CA LEU A 99 -6.13 0.19 -11.71
C LEU A 99 -6.57 0.95 -10.46
N ASP A 100 -5.67 1.11 -9.51
CA ASP A 100 -5.95 1.70 -8.20
C ASP A 100 -5.45 3.14 -8.08
N VAL A 101 -4.26 3.42 -8.63
CA VAL A 101 -3.73 4.78 -8.75
C VAL A 101 -4.16 5.36 -10.09
N PRO A 102 -4.82 6.54 -10.14
CA PRO A 102 -5.27 7.13 -11.40
C PRO A 102 -4.12 7.35 -12.40
N VAL A 103 -4.44 7.45 -13.68
CA VAL A 103 -3.44 7.55 -14.76
C VAL A 103 -2.60 8.83 -14.66
N PRO A 104 -1.33 8.81 -15.09
CA PRO A 104 -0.44 9.97 -15.03
C PRO A 104 -0.83 11.11 -15.98
N THR A 105 -1.70 10.84 -16.96
CA THR A 105 -2.08 11.77 -18.04
C THR A 105 -3.16 12.78 -17.65
N LEU A 106 -3.65 12.76 -16.40
CA LEU A 106 -4.61 13.74 -15.92
C LEU A 106 -4.00 15.15 -15.89
N GLN A 107 -4.79 16.15 -16.26
CA GLN A 107 -4.36 17.54 -16.33
C GLN A 107 -5.16 18.40 -15.34
N PRO A 108 -4.65 18.60 -14.11
CA PRO A 108 -5.31 19.47 -13.15
C PRO A 108 -5.22 20.93 -13.59
N LYS A 109 -6.37 21.56 -13.84
CA LYS A 109 -6.42 22.96 -14.29
C LYS A 109 -7.49 23.77 -13.58
N LEU A 110 -8.51 23.12 -13.02
CA LEU A 110 -9.70 23.79 -12.54
C LEU A 110 -9.69 23.88 -11.02
N ASN A 111 -9.91 25.07 -10.48
CA ASN A 111 -10.22 25.23 -9.07
C ASN A 111 -11.69 24.88 -8.85
N GLN A 112 -11.95 23.73 -8.21
CA GLN A 112 -13.30 23.21 -8.00
C GLN A 112 -13.65 23.25 -6.52
N ARG A 113 -14.72 23.99 -6.18
CA ARG A 113 -15.17 24.17 -4.79
C ARG A 113 -15.40 22.84 -4.07
N GLY A 114 -16.07 21.88 -4.72
CA GLY A 114 -16.34 20.57 -4.13
C GLY A 114 -15.07 19.76 -3.86
N ALA A 115 -14.04 19.90 -4.70
CA ALA A 115 -12.73 19.27 -4.46
C ALA A 115 -12.01 19.92 -3.27
N ASN A 116 -12.06 21.25 -3.15
CA ASN A 116 -11.49 21.97 -2.01
C ASN A 116 -12.14 21.59 -0.69
N GLU A 117 -13.47 21.42 -0.68
CA GLU A 117 -14.22 20.98 0.51
C GLU A 117 -13.80 19.58 0.94
N LEU A 118 -13.77 18.61 0.00
CA LEU A 118 -13.27 17.25 0.29
C LEU A 118 -11.83 17.27 0.81
N PHE A 119 -10.95 18.07 0.18
CA PHE A 119 -9.55 18.16 0.60
C PHE A 119 -9.43 18.72 2.02
N ARG A 120 -10.15 19.81 2.33
CA ARG A 120 -10.16 20.42 3.66
C ARG A 120 -10.67 19.45 4.71
N ASP A 121 -11.77 18.76 4.42
CA ASP A 121 -12.37 17.82 5.36
C ASP A 121 -11.44 16.61 5.59
N ALA A 122 -10.78 16.11 4.54
CA ALA A 122 -9.77 15.06 4.64
C ALA A 122 -8.58 15.48 5.53
N MET A 123 -8.09 16.70 5.35
CA MET A 123 -7.04 17.28 6.21
C MET A 123 -7.51 17.51 7.65
N GLY A 124 -8.80 17.70 7.86
CA GLY A 124 -9.42 17.76 9.19
C GLY A 124 -9.31 16.44 9.97
N TYR A 125 -9.28 15.31 9.27
CA TYR A 125 -9.08 13.99 9.89
C TYR A 125 -7.61 13.55 9.91
N LYS A 126 -6.85 13.86 8.86
CA LYS A 126 -5.47 13.39 8.72
C LYS A 126 -4.62 13.79 9.94
N ASP A 127 -3.88 12.82 10.45
CA ASP A 127 -2.98 12.97 11.61
C ASP A 127 -3.66 13.46 12.90
N LYS A 128 -4.96 13.21 13.07
CA LYS A 128 -5.72 13.56 14.29
C LYS A 128 -6.07 12.34 15.13
N GLY A 129 -6.16 12.55 16.43
CA GLY A 129 -6.56 11.53 17.41
C GLY A 129 -5.40 10.66 17.88
N PHE A 130 -5.72 9.66 18.71
CA PHE A 130 -4.76 8.72 19.29
C PHE A 130 -5.31 7.29 19.22
N GLY A 131 -4.43 6.28 19.25
CA GLY A 131 -4.84 4.87 19.26
C GLY A 131 -5.73 4.49 18.06
N ASN A 132 -6.90 3.89 18.33
CA ASN A 132 -7.85 3.49 17.28
C ASN A 132 -8.47 4.69 16.56
N ASP A 133 -8.69 5.82 17.24
CA ASP A 133 -9.24 7.02 16.62
C ASP A 133 -8.30 7.58 15.56
N TYR A 134 -6.98 7.51 15.81
CA TYR A 134 -5.99 7.87 14.81
C TYR A 134 -6.13 7.01 13.56
N ILE A 135 -6.27 5.69 13.71
CA ILE A 135 -6.42 4.75 12.59
C ILE A 135 -7.70 5.08 11.81
N ASP A 136 -8.82 5.31 12.50
CA ASP A 136 -10.10 5.62 11.87
C ASP A 136 -10.07 6.95 11.14
N ASN A 137 -9.42 7.97 11.73
CA ASN A 137 -9.27 9.26 11.09
C ASN A 137 -8.37 9.19 9.84
N GLN A 138 -7.32 8.35 9.86
CA GLN A 138 -6.54 8.09 8.65
C GLN A 138 -7.38 7.37 7.58
N ARG A 139 -8.24 6.40 7.96
CA ARG A 139 -9.20 5.77 7.04
C ARG A 139 -10.14 6.79 6.42
N ARG A 140 -10.69 7.71 7.22
CA ARG A 140 -11.60 8.77 6.74
C ARG A 140 -10.90 9.70 5.76
N ALA A 141 -9.68 10.14 6.09
CA ALA A 141 -8.87 10.97 5.22
C ALA A 141 -8.60 10.27 3.87
N GLU A 142 -8.19 8.99 3.90
CA GLU A 142 -7.97 8.19 2.68
C GLU A 142 -9.20 8.18 1.78
N ILE A 143 -10.38 7.89 2.34
CA ILE A 143 -11.64 7.80 1.59
C ILE A 143 -11.97 9.14 0.92
N LEU A 144 -11.83 10.25 1.65
CA LEU A 144 -12.12 11.58 1.14
C LEU A 144 -11.14 11.98 0.03
N PHE A 145 -9.85 11.68 0.16
CA PHE A 145 -8.88 11.90 -0.92
C PHE A 145 -9.15 11.00 -2.14
N GLN A 146 -9.49 9.73 -1.94
CA GLN A 146 -9.89 8.84 -3.06
C GLN A 146 -11.14 9.36 -3.77
N GLN A 147 -12.14 9.81 -3.02
CA GLN A 147 -13.35 10.42 -3.56
C GLN A 147 -13.04 11.71 -4.34
N LEU A 148 -12.09 12.51 -3.87
CA LEU A 148 -11.62 13.70 -4.60
C LEU A 148 -11.04 13.30 -5.96
N LEU A 149 -10.16 12.29 -6.00
CA LEU A 149 -9.56 11.81 -7.26
C LEU A 149 -10.59 11.20 -8.22
N GLU A 150 -11.61 10.51 -7.71
CA GLU A 150 -12.66 9.87 -8.52
C GLU A 150 -13.66 10.90 -9.08
N ARG A 151 -14.11 11.85 -8.25
CA ARG A 151 -15.17 12.80 -8.63
C ARG A 151 -14.67 14.06 -9.31
N TYR A 152 -13.43 14.45 -9.05
CA TYR A 152 -12.86 15.72 -9.48
C TYR A 152 -11.48 15.54 -10.15
N PRO A 153 -11.36 14.71 -11.21
CA PRO A 153 -10.08 14.38 -11.83
C PRO A 153 -9.37 15.55 -12.53
N GLU A 154 -10.05 16.68 -12.73
CA GLU A 154 -9.50 17.90 -13.34
C GLU A 154 -9.15 18.99 -12.30
N SER A 155 -9.37 18.71 -11.01
CA SER A 155 -9.11 19.68 -9.95
C SER A 155 -7.62 19.95 -9.77
N ASP A 156 -7.26 21.21 -9.56
CA ASP A 156 -5.94 21.63 -9.06
C ASP A 156 -5.49 20.89 -7.79
N LYS A 157 -6.43 20.39 -6.98
CA LYS A 157 -6.15 19.67 -5.72
C LYS A 157 -5.75 18.20 -5.90
N ILE A 158 -5.88 17.59 -7.08
CA ILE A 158 -5.57 16.16 -7.23
C ILE A 158 -4.10 15.85 -6.94
N ALA A 159 -3.18 16.76 -7.27
CA ALA A 159 -1.76 16.61 -7.00
C ALA A 159 -1.47 16.60 -5.50
N ASP A 160 -2.07 17.55 -4.77
CA ASP A 160 -1.96 17.65 -3.32
C ASP A 160 -2.60 16.43 -2.65
N ALA A 161 -3.77 16.00 -3.13
CA ALA A 161 -4.45 14.80 -2.63
C ALA A 161 -3.61 13.53 -2.86
N ALA A 162 -2.94 13.42 -4.00
CA ALA A 162 -2.00 12.32 -4.27
C ALA A 162 -0.84 12.34 -3.29
N TYR A 163 -0.26 13.50 -3.00
CA TYR A 163 0.79 13.61 -1.97
C TYR A 163 0.30 13.12 -0.60
N GLN A 164 -0.88 13.54 -0.17
CA GLN A 164 -1.45 13.14 1.12
C GLN A 164 -1.76 11.63 1.16
N LEU A 165 -2.28 11.06 0.07
CA LEU A 165 -2.46 9.61 -0.05
C LEU A 165 -1.13 8.86 0.01
N GLY A 166 -0.08 9.37 -0.64
CA GLY A 166 1.27 8.84 -0.53
C GLY A 166 1.73 8.78 0.93
N ASP A 167 1.56 9.87 1.67
CA ASP A 167 1.92 9.95 3.10
C ASP A 167 1.15 8.94 3.95
N ILE A 168 -0.16 8.81 3.70
CA ILE A 168 -1.02 7.83 4.38
C ILE A 168 -0.55 6.40 4.08
N TYR A 169 -0.29 6.04 2.82
CA TYR A 169 0.16 4.70 2.43
C TYR A 169 1.56 4.35 2.90
N GLU A 170 2.43 5.34 3.05
CA GLU A 170 3.76 5.14 3.62
C GLU A 170 3.67 4.80 5.12
N LYS A 171 2.83 5.51 5.87
CA LYS A 171 2.71 5.37 7.33
C LYS A 171 1.62 4.40 7.77
N TYR A 172 0.94 3.77 6.82
CA TYR A 172 -0.28 3.00 7.03
C TYR A 172 -0.12 1.95 8.15
N ARG A 173 -1.10 1.89 9.06
CA ARG A 173 -1.18 0.87 10.12
C ARG A 173 -2.35 -0.09 9.89
N PRO A 174 -2.18 -1.40 10.14
CA PRO A 174 -0.96 -2.06 10.63
C PRO A 174 0.11 -2.27 9.54
N THR A 175 -0.25 -2.23 8.26
CA THR A 175 0.65 -2.62 7.17
C THR A 175 0.82 -1.47 6.18
N ALA A 176 2.04 -0.93 6.13
CA ALA A 176 2.44 0.08 5.14
C ALA A 176 2.38 -0.49 3.72
N GLN A 177 2.10 0.37 2.74
CA GLN A 177 1.99 0.03 1.33
C GLN A 177 3.00 0.87 0.52
N PRO A 178 4.31 0.62 0.65
CA PRO A 178 5.36 1.50 0.13
C PRO A 178 5.32 1.65 -1.40
N ARG A 179 4.96 0.59 -2.13
CA ARG A 179 4.82 0.65 -3.59
C ARG A 179 3.66 1.55 -4.02
N ARG A 180 2.53 1.46 -3.30
CA ARG A 180 1.35 2.31 -3.53
C ARG A 180 1.67 3.77 -3.18
N ALA A 181 2.33 3.98 -2.05
CA ALA A 181 2.79 5.30 -1.61
C ALA A 181 3.71 5.97 -2.66
N ALA A 182 4.73 5.25 -3.13
CA ALA A 182 5.66 5.76 -4.13
C ALA A 182 4.94 6.18 -5.42
N MET A 183 3.97 5.39 -5.89
CA MET A 183 3.18 5.74 -7.08
C MET A 183 2.32 6.99 -6.87
N TYR A 184 1.72 7.18 -5.69
CA TYR A 184 0.97 8.40 -5.40
C TYR A 184 1.88 9.63 -5.30
N PHE A 185 3.08 9.50 -4.74
CA PHE A 185 4.07 10.58 -4.79
C PHE A 185 4.49 10.89 -6.24
N GLU A 186 4.65 9.88 -7.11
CA GLU A 186 4.86 10.10 -8.54
C GLU A 186 3.71 10.90 -9.17
N ARG A 187 2.44 10.57 -8.85
CA ARG A 187 1.29 11.31 -9.35
C ARG A 187 1.29 12.78 -8.93
N CYS A 188 1.72 13.10 -7.72
CA CYS A 188 1.81 14.48 -7.26
C CYS A 188 2.61 15.36 -8.23
N PHE A 189 3.82 14.96 -8.60
CA PHE A 189 4.67 15.78 -9.48
C PHE A 189 4.43 15.55 -10.98
N GLN A 190 3.78 14.44 -11.36
CA GLN A 190 3.32 14.24 -12.74
C GLN A 190 2.14 15.15 -13.07
N TRP A 191 1.19 15.29 -12.14
CA TRP A 191 0.03 16.16 -12.31
C TRP A 191 0.37 17.64 -12.02
N ASN A 192 1.27 17.92 -11.09
CA ASN A 192 1.78 19.26 -10.82
C ASN A 192 3.32 19.30 -10.87
N LYS A 193 3.88 19.58 -12.06
CA LYS A 193 5.34 19.61 -12.28
C LYS A 193 6.07 20.65 -11.43
N THR A 194 5.39 21.73 -11.07
CA THR A 194 5.90 22.86 -10.29
C THR A 194 5.55 22.74 -8.80
N THR A 195 5.17 21.55 -8.32
CA THR A 195 4.92 21.35 -6.89
C THR A 195 6.18 21.61 -6.07
N ASN A 196 6.02 22.32 -4.95
CA ASN A 196 7.07 22.57 -3.96
C ASN A 196 7.13 21.46 -2.90
N LEU A 197 6.27 20.43 -3.01
CA LEU A 197 6.27 19.29 -2.11
C LEU A 197 7.47 18.38 -2.42
N ASP A 198 8.01 17.74 -1.39
CA ASP A 198 9.15 16.80 -1.44
C ASP A 198 8.78 15.43 -2.06
N ALA A 199 7.72 15.37 -2.86
CA ALA A 199 7.16 14.15 -3.43
C ALA A 199 8.20 13.32 -4.21
N ARG A 200 9.06 13.99 -4.98
CA ARG A 200 10.13 13.34 -5.76
C ARG A 200 11.13 12.64 -4.84
N LEU A 201 11.58 13.32 -3.79
CA LEU A 201 12.54 12.78 -2.84
C LEU A 201 11.94 11.62 -2.05
N ARG A 202 10.69 11.77 -1.57
CA ARG A 202 9.99 10.70 -0.86
C ARG A 202 9.77 9.46 -1.72
N ALA A 203 9.37 9.63 -2.99
CA ALA A 203 9.28 8.51 -3.94
C ALA A 203 10.65 7.84 -4.12
N ALA A 204 11.72 8.61 -4.35
CA ALA A 204 13.08 8.08 -4.48
C ALA A 204 13.51 7.27 -3.24
N HIS A 205 13.19 7.76 -2.03
CA HIS A 205 13.48 7.08 -0.77
C HIS A 205 12.76 5.74 -0.66
N LEU A 206 11.48 5.69 -1.01
CA LEU A 206 10.72 4.44 -1.02
C LEU A 206 11.29 3.43 -2.01
N TYR A 207 11.65 3.86 -3.22
CA TYR A 207 12.25 2.98 -4.21
C TYR A 207 13.63 2.46 -3.77
N ASP A 208 14.49 3.31 -3.22
CA ASP A 208 15.83 2.92 -2.78
C ASP A 208 15.81 2.05 -1.52
N LYS A 209 15.15 2.51 -0.45
CA LYS A 209 15.30 1.93 0.88
C LYS A 209 14.33 0.82 1.19
N VAL A 210 13.14 0.83 0.58
CA VAL A 210 12.06 -0.09 0.95
C VAL A 210 11.79 -1.10 -0.15
N LEU A 211 11.71 -0.63 -1.40
CA LEU A 211 11.39 -1.48 -2.55
C LEU A 211 12.62 -2.11 -3.21
N ASN A 212 13.83 -1.66 -2.85
CA ASN A 212 15.11 -2.10 -3.43
C ASN A 212 15.17 -1.96 -4.97
N ASP A 213 14.44 -0.98 -5.53
CA ASP A 213 14.46 -0.65 -6.95
C ASP A 213 15.42 0.50 -7.21
N ARG A 214 16.70 0.15 -7.28
CA ARG A 214 17.79 1.11 -7.45
C ARG A 214 17.73 1.85 -8.78
N THR A 215 17.20 1.22 -9.83
CA THR A 215 17.09 1.85 -11.16
C THR A 215 16.10 3.00 -11.10
N LYS A 216 14.88 2.74 -10.63
CA LYS A 216 13.85 3.75 -10.48
C LYS A 216 14.25 4.82 -9.46
N ALA A 217 14.88 4.43 -8.36
CA ALA A 217 15.41 5.39 -7.39
C ALA A 217 16.44 6.35 -8.01
N ALA A 218 17.37 5.84 -8.83
CA ALA A 218 18.37 6.67 -9.50
C ALA A 218 17.74 7.66 -10.49
N GLU A 219 16.68 7.26 -11.19
CA GLU A 219 15.92 8.17 -12.06
C GLU A 219 15.30 9.32 -11.25
N LEU A 220 14.61 8.99 -10.16
CA LEU A 220 13.95 10.00 -9.32
C LEU A 220 14.94 10.90 -8.59
N TYR A 221 16.08 10.39 -8.13
CA TYR A 221 17.13 11.25 -7.55
C TYR A 221 17.70 12.24 -8.57
N ARG A 222 17.83 11.87 -9.86
CA ARG A 222 18.20 12.85 -10.89
C ARG A 222 17.10 13.89 -11.08
N GLU A 223 15.83 13.50 -10.99
CA GLU A 223 14.73 14.47 -11.05
C GLU A 223 14.76 15.45 -9.88
N VAL A 224 15.05 14.99 -8.66
CA VAL A 224 15.24 15.85 -7.47
C VAL A 224 16.35 16.86 -7.72
N ALA A 225 17.54 16.41 -8.16
CA ALA A 225 18.66 17.32 -8.41
C ALA A 225 18.35 18.41 -9.46
N ASN A 226 17.44 18.14 -10.39
CA ASN A 226 17.10 19.05 -11.48
C ASN A 226 15.89 19.96 -11.20
N HIS A 227 14.99 19.58 -10.29
CA HIS A 227 13.70 20.26 -10.10
C HIS A 227 13.42 20.70 -8.67
N ASP A 228 14.11 20.14 -7.68
CA ASP A 228 13.91 20.51 -6.29
C ASP A 228 14.60 21.86 -6.02
N THR A 229 13.94 22.70 -5.23
CA THR A 229 14.45 24.01 -4.83
C THR A 229 15.21 23.97 -3.52
N ASP A 230 15.05 22.91 -2.72
CA ASP A 230 15.76 22.77 -1.45
C ASP A 230 17.20 22.25 -1.66
N PRO A 231 18.23 23.05 -1.34
CA PRO A 231 19.63 22.63 -1.48
C PRO A 231 19.97 21.36 -0.69
N ALA A 232 19.29 21.10 0.43
CA ALA A 232 19.51 19.90 1.23
C ALA A 232 19.04 18.64 0.49
N HIS A 233 17.86 18.71 -0.16
CA HIS A 233 17.33 17.61 -0.97
C HIS A 233 18.21 17.34 -2.19
N VAL A 234 18.66 18.40 -2.88
CA VAL A 234 19.57 18.28 -4.03
C VAL A 234 20.88 17.61 -3.62
N LYS A 235 21.51 18.08 -2.53
CA LYS A 235 22.75 17.50 -2.01
C LYS A 235 22.59 16.04 -1.60
N GLU A 236 21.45 15.69 -0.99
CA GLU A 236 21.15 14.30 -0.66
C GLU A 236 21.06 13.44 -1.93
N ALA A 237 20.32 13.91 -2.94
CA ALA A 237 20.15 13.19 -4.20
C ALA A 237 21.48 12.95 -4.92
N GLU A 238 22.33 13.98 -5.02
CA GLU A 238 23.67 13.88 -5.62
C GLU A 238 24.55 12.86 -4.89
N ARG A 239 24.56 12.90 -3.56
CA ARG A 239 25.29 11.91 -2.74
C ARG A 239 24.83 10.49 -3.07
N ARG A 240 23.51 10.27 -3.13
CA ARG A 240 22.96 8.93 -3.41
C ARG A 240 23.24 8.47 -4.83
N LEU A 241 23.26 9.38 -5.80
CA LEU A 241 23.68 9.07 -7.17
C LEU A 241 25.16 8.66 -7.25
N ALA A 242 26.04 9.32 -6.49
CA ALA A 242 27.44 8.94 -6.38
C ALA A 242 27.60 7.53 -5.76
N ASP A 243 26.85 7.22 -4.70
CA ASP A 243 26.82 5.87 -4.10
C ASP A 243 26.39 4.81 -5.12
N PHE A 244 25.44 5.15 -5.99
CA PHE A 244 25.00 4.28 -7.06
C PHE A 244 26.01 4.13 -8.20
N ALA A 245 26.91 5.10 -8.40
CA ALA A 245 28.01 4.97 -9.35
C ALA A 245 29.13 4.09 -8.77
N GLY A 246 29.49 4.26 -7.49
CA GLY A 246 30.58 3.53 -6.84
C GLY A 246 30.33 2.03 -6.67
N LYS A 247 29.07 1.60 -6.48
CA LYS A 247 28.69 0.18 -6.33
C LYS A 247 28.55 -0.59 -7.66
N ARG A 248 29.02 -0.05 -8.79
CA ARG A 248 28.98 -0.72 -10.11
C ARG A 248 30.27 -1.48 -10.48
N ASN A 249 31.23 -1.57 -9.55
CA ASN A 249 32.48 -2.31 -9.68
C ASN A 249 32.43 -3.62 -8.90
#